data_AF-A0A5E3WE90-F1
#
_entry.id   AF-A0A5E3WE90-F1
#
_cell.length_a   1.000
_cell.length_b   1.000
_cell.length_c   1.000
_cell.angle_alpha   90.00
_cell.angle_beta   90.00
_cell.angle_gamma   90.00
#
_symmetry.space_group_name_H-M   'P 1'
#
loop_
_entity.id
_entity.type
_entity.pdbx_description
1 polymer ?
#
loop_
_entity_poly.entity_id
_entity_poly.type
_entity_poly.pdbx_seq_one_letter_code
_entity_poly.pdbx_strand_id
1 'polypeptide(L)'
;MDSDTESAGSPVPPPYTEASHSGTVLGGAQPSSPRATRSPSPSSVRQARIAAMERRNAEILAAQQAEAAANVAPTFDAFDEDYEKRTEFRRMVEPGIMRPNTREVAVRSLKTLSTLAQNLLKDPDNEKYQSFKTTNSVIKRDLLDPKGTLEYAVEMGFRPEVEDFQPYYKFNKKYMKDLRVGAAVLLEALDVQMTKEEKIAASLKSKKGEEAARVAQAKLQFMDDRKTKALRDQREKQRAAAQAEARHRAELAQLQAARQRRDEP
;
A
#
# COMPACT_ATOMS: atom_id res chain seq x y z
N MET A 1 -10.71 23.07 -56.37
CA MET A 1 -9.47 22.65 -55.71
C MET A 1 -9.88 21.74 -54.56
N ASP A 2 -9.83 20.41 -54.68
CA ASP A 2 -8.98 19.58 -55.56
C ASP A 2 -7.49 19.88 -55.33
N SER A 3 -6.64 18.97 -54.84
CA SER A 3 -6.86 17.57 -54.44
C SER A 3 -5.85 17.20 -53.34
N ASP A 4 -6.09 16.11 -52.61
CA ASP A 4 -5.08 15.04 -52.45
C ASP A 4 -5.69 13.81 -51.75
N THR A 5 -5.14 12.63 -52.06
CA THR A 5 -5.84 11.35 -51.93
C THR A 5 -4.89 10.23 -51.52
N GLU A 6 -5.42 9.24 -50.77
CA GLU A 6 -4.77 7.94 -50.49
C GLU A 6 -3.45 8.03 -49.67
N SER A 7 -2.86 6.96 -49.14
CA SER A 7 -3.20 5.52 -49.21
C SER A 7 -3.01 4.84 -47.84
N ALA A 8 -3.88 3.88 -47.50
CA ALA A 8 -3.83 3.13 -46.24
C ALA A 8 -3.87 1.60 -46.50
N GLY A 9 -2.71 1.02 -46.78
CA GLY A 9 -2.57 -0.40 -47.13
C GLY A 9 -2.41 -1.35 -45.93
N SER A 10 -3.41 -2.19 -45.70
CA SER A 10 -3.30 -3.57 -45.16
C SER A 10 -3.29 -4.56 -46.37
N PRO A 11 -2.99 -5.89 -46.30
CA PRO A 11 -3.00 -6.86 -45.18
C PRO A 11 -1.55 -7.32 -44.79
N VAL A 12 -1.14 -8.52 -44.32
CA VAL A 12 -1.65 -9.92 -44.26
C VAL A 12 -1.09 -10.66 -43.01
N PRO A 13 -1.81 -11.62 -42.38
CA PRO A 13 -1.32 -12.41 -41.24
C PRO A 13 -0.78 -13.81 -41.70
N PRO A 14 -0.75 -14.93 -40.93
CA PRO A 14 0.48 -15.72 -40.77
C PRO A 14 0.46 -17.15 -41.36
N PRO A 15 1.60 -17.86 -41.39
CA PRO A 15 1.66 -19.32 -41.55
C PRO A 15 1.79 -20.07 -40.20
N TYR A 16 1.26 -21.29 -40.17
CA TYR A 16 1.43 -22.26 -39.07
C TYR A 16 2.80 -22.94 -39.13
N THR A 17 3.25 -23.52 -38.02
CA THR A 17 4.23 -24.63 -38.01
C THR A 17 3.69 -25.82 -37.22
N GLU A 18 3.16 -26.81 -37.94
CA GLU A 18 2.87 -28.12 -37.37
C GLU A 18 4.18 -28.92 -37.23
N ALA A 19 4.29 -29.74 -36.19
CA ALA A 19 5.45 -30.61 -35.94
C ALA A 19 4.97 -32.05 -35.65
N SER A 20 4.56 -32.74 -36.71
CA SER A 20 3.93 -34.08 -36.63
C SER A 20 4.85 -35.19 -37.15
N HIS A 21 5.66 -35.79 -36.28
CA HIS A 21 6.42 -37.01 -36.54
C HIS A 21 6.69 -37.78 -35.22
N SER A 22 6.76 -39.13 -35.14
CA SER A 22 6.04 -40.21 -35.85
C SER A 22 6.52 -41.57 -35.31
N GLY A 23 5.59 -42.39 -34.79
CA GLY A 23 5.75 -43.85 -34.65
C GLY A 23 6.53 -44.40 -33.45
N THR A 24 6.02 -45.51 -32.87
CA THR A 24 6.76 -46.78 -32.67
C THR A 24 5.85 -47.88 -32.07
N VAL A 25 5.62 -48.92 -32.88
CA VAL A 25 5.32 -50.35 -32.53
C VAL A 25 4.03 -50.73 -31.79
N LEU A 26 3.35 -51.73 -32.39
CA LEU A 26 2.25 -52.52 -31.86
C LEU A 26 2.65 -53.42 -30.67
N GLY A 27 1.75 -53.56 -29.69
CA GLY A 27 1.78 -54.64 -28.69
C GLY A 27 0.36 -55.02 -28.28
N GLY A 28 -0.11 -56.20 -28.70
CA GLY A 28 -1.51 -56.62 -28.51
C GLY A 28 -1.72 -57.50 -27.27
N ALA A 29 -2.78 -57.23 -26.52
CA ALA A 29 -3.35 -58.12 -25.51
C ALA A 29 -4.89 -57.99 -25.48
N GLN A 30 -5.59 -59.08 -25.18
CA GLN A 30 -7.06 -59.17 -25.28
C GLN A 30 -7.80 -58.80 -23.96
N PRO A 31 -9.13 -58.59 -23.97
CA PRO A 31 -9.82 -57.77 -22.98
C PRO A 31 -10.22 -58.51 -21.70
N SER A 32 -10.45 -57.74 -20.62
CA SER A 32 -11.19 -58.20 -19.45
C SER A 32 -12.08 -57.11 -18.82
N SER A 33 -13.34 -57.49 -18.55
CA SER A 33 -14.29 -56.90 -17.60
C SER A 33 -14.67 -55.40 -17.71
N PRO A 34 -15.94 -55.07 -18.08
CA PRO A 34 -16.48 -53.71 -17.92
C PRO A 34 -16.76 -53.41 -16.43
N ARG A 35 -15.78 -52.86 -15.72
CA ARG A 35 -15.94 -52.43 -14.32
C ARG A 35 -16.78 -51.15 -14.27
N ALA A 36 -18.00 -51.25 -13.74
CA ALA A 36 -18.98 -50.16 -13.72
C ALA A 36 -18.42 -48.85 -13.16
N THR A 37 -18.43 -47.81 -13.98
CA THR A 37 -18.07 -46.44 -13.62
C THR A 37 -19.16 -45.82 -12.74
N ARG A 38 -19.10 -46.08 -11.43
CA ARG A 38 -19.88 -45.33 -10.44
C ARG A 38 -19.59 -43.85 -10.59
N SER A 39 -20.59 -43.07 -11.00
CA SER A 39 -20.53 -41.62 -11.09
C SER A 39 -20.03 -41.04 -9.76
N PRO A 40 -19.00 -40.17 -9.74
CA PRO A 40 -18.52 -39.57 -8.51
C PRO A 40 -19.64 -38.74 -7.89
N SER A 41 -19.97 -38.99 -6.62
CA SER A 41 -21.06 -38.26 -5.97
C SER A 41 -20.71 -36.76 -5.89
N PRO A 42 -21.68 -35.84 -5.94
CA PRO A 42 -21.40 -34.40 -5.94
C PRO A 42 -20.63 -33.93 -4.69
N SER A 43 -20.72 -34.68 -3.58
CA SER A 43 -19.90 -34.46 -2.39
C SER A 43 -18.41 -34.70 -2.67
N SER A 44 -18.05 -35.80 -3.34
CA SER A 44 -16.65 -36.12 -3.67
C SER A 44 -16.01 -35.09 -4.62
N VAL A 45 -16.76 -34.58 -5.59
CA VAL A 45 -16.30 -33.52 -6.51
C VAL A 45 -16.08 -32.20 -5.76
N ARG A 46 -16.94 -31.88 -4.77
CA ARG A 46 -16.76 -30.70 -3.90
C ARG A 46 -15.54 -30.84 -3.00
N GLN A 47 -15.33 -32.01 -2.39
CA GLN A 47 -14.17 -32.30 -1.54
C GLN A 47 -12.85 -32.22 -2.35
N ALA A 48 -12.80 -32.80 -3.55
CA ALA A 48 -11.64 -32.71 -4.43
C ALA A 48 -11.27 -31.26 -4.81
N ARG A 49 -12.27 -30.40 -5.04
CA ARG A 49 -12.04 -28.96 -5.30
C ARG A 49 -11.49 -28.22 -4.07
N ILE A 50 -11.96 -28.55 -2.87
CA ILE A 50 -11.46 -27.94 -1.62
C ILE A 50 -9.99 -28.34 -1.40
N ALA A 51 -9.67 -29.64 -1.47
CA ALA A 51 -8.30 -30.14 -1.32
C ALA A 51 -7.33 -29.58 -2.39
N ALA A 52 -7.81 -29.32 -3.62
CA ALA A 52 -7.00 -28.67 -4.65
C ALA A 52 -6.70 -27.19 -4.34
N MET A 53 -7.63 -26.45 -3.74
CA MET A 53 -7.39 -25.08 -3.29
C MET A 53 -6.46 -25.04 -2.07
N GLU A 54 -6.61 -25.98 -1.13
CA GLU A 54 -5.72 -26.09 0.04
C GLU A 54 -4.28 -26.38 -0.36
N ARG A 55 -4.03 -27.30 -1.31
CA ARG A 55 -2.70 -27.54 -1.89
C ARG A 55 -2.11 -26.28 -2.52
N ARG A 56 -2.88 -25.60 -3.39
CA ARG A 56 -2.41 -24.36 -4.04
C ARG A 56 -2.07 -23.26 -3.03
N ASN A 57 -2.85 -23.12 -1.96
CA ASN A 57 -2.57 -22.16 -0.90
C ASN A 57 -1.32 -22.54 -0.09
N ALA A 58 -1.11 -23.83 0.18
CA ALA A 58 0.11 -24.34 0.83
C ALA A 58 1.36 -24.15 -0.03
N GLU A 59 1.26 -24.38 -1.35
CA GLU A 59 2.34 -24.13 -2.32
C GLU A 59 2.71 -22.64 -2.39
N ILE A 60 1.72 -21.74 -2.40
CA ILE A 60 1.94 -20.28 -2.36
C ILE A 60 2.60 -19.86 -1.04
N LEU A 61 2.15 -20.38 0.11
CA LEU A 61 2.75 -20.10 1.42
C LEU A 61 4.19 -20.64 1.51
N ALA A 62 4.45 -21.84 1.00
CA ALA A 62 5.79 -22.42 0.98
C ALA A 62 6.75 -21.63 0.07
N ALA A 63 6.27 -21.17 -1.10
CA ALA A 63 7.04 -20.30 -1.98
C ALA A 63 7.36 -18.94 -1.31
N GLN A 64 6.37 -18.31 -0.67
CA GLN A 64 6.57 -17.06 0.08
C GLN A 64 7.52 -17.23 1.27
N GLN A 65 7.46 -18.36 1.98
CA GLN A 65 8.40 -18.67 3.07
C GLN A 65 9.81 -18.94 2.56
N ALA A 66 9.98 -19.62 1.43
CA ALA A 66 11.29 -19.82 0.81
C ALA A 66 11.90 -18.50 0.28
N GLU A 67 11.08 -17.65 -0.33
CA GLU A 67 11.50 -16.33 -0.81
C GLU A 67 11.83 -15.38 0.35
N ALA A 68 11.07 -15.43 1.46
CA ALA A 68 11.41 -14.71 2.69
C ALA A 68 12.71 -15.26 3.35
N ALA A 69 12.90 -16.58 3.38
CA ALA A 69 14.11 -17.21 3.90
C ALA A 69 15.36 -16.84 3.09
N ALA A 70 15.25 -16.75 1.77
CA ALA A 70 16.32 -16.26 0.89
C ALA A 70 16.61 -14.76 1.05
N ASN A 71 15.65 -13.98 1.55
CA ASN A 71 15.77 -12.55 1.85
C ASN A 71 15.97 -12.26 3.36
N VAL A 72 16.42 -13.23 4.16
CA VAL A 72 16.86 -12.97 5.54
C VAL A 72 18.07 -12.04 5.49
N ALA A 73 17.81 -10.75 5.75
CA ALA A 73 18.87 -9.77 6.00
C ALA A 73 19.75 -10.32 7.14
N PRO A 74 21.09 -10.29 7.03
CA PRO A 74 21.94 -10.89 8.04
C PRO A 74 21.65 -10.27 9.41
N THR A 75 21.44 -11.10 10.43
CA THR A 75 21.48 -10.63 11.82
C THR A 75 22.92 -10.26 12.14
N PHE A 76 23.16 -8.96 12.23
CA PHE A 76 24.48 -8.37 12.44
C PHE A 76 24.68 -8.04 13.92
N ASP A 77 25.81 -8.45 14.48
CA ASP A 77 26.17 -8.16 15.86
C ASP A 77 26.85 -6.78 15.98
N ALA A 78 26.83 -6.23 17.19
CA ALA A 78 27.33 -4.89 17.47
C ALA A 78 28.85 -4.72 17.28
N PHE A 79 29.59 -5.81 17.04
CA PHE A 79 31.06 -5.85 16.92
C PHE A 79 31.55 -6.74 15.76
N ASP A 80 30.73 -6.90 14.70
CA ASP A 80 31.18 -7.52 13.44
C ASP A 80 32.40 -6.79 12.83
N GLU A 81 33.21 -7.49 12.04
CA GLU A 81 34.25 -6.86 11.19
C GLU A 81 33.69 -5.71 10.33
N ASP A 82 32.44 -5.82 9.92
CA ASP A 82 31.76 -4.86 9.04
C ASP A 82 31.12 -3.69 9.80
N TYR A 83 31.32 -3.59 11.12
CA TYR A 83 30.77 -2.51 11.96
C TYR A 83 31.22 -1.10 11.50
N GLU A 84 32.50 -0.94 11.15
CA GLU A 84 33.03 0.34 10.70
C GLU A 84 32.39 0.77 9.37
N LYS A 85 32.37 -0.13 8.37
CA LYS A 85 31.73 0.11 7.06
C LYS A 85 30.22 0.35 7.18
N ARG A 86 29.52 -0.40 8.03
CA ARG A 86 28.10 -0.16 8.35
C ARG A 86 27.89 1.25 8.92
N THR A 87 28.78 1.70 9.81
CA THR A 87 28.72 3.02 10.44
C THR A 87 29.03 4.13 9.44
N GLU A 88 29.96 3.91 8.52
CA GLU A 88 30.24 4.79 7.38
C GLU A 88 29.04 4.91 6.43
N PHE A 89 28.47 3.79 5.96
CA PHE A 89 27.26 3.81 5.14
C PHE A 89 26.08 4.49 5.85
N ARG A 90 25.84 4.25 7.16
CA ARG A 90 24.80 4.95 7.93
C ARG A 90 25.03 6.47 8.00
N ARG A 91 26.30 6.92 8.06
CA ARG A 91 26.65 8.35 7.95
C ARG A 91 26.41 8.89 6.53
N MET A 92 26.64 8.11 5.48
CA MET A 92 26.28 8.51 4.12
C MET A 92 24.75 8.60 3.94
N VAL A 93 23.95 7.73 4.58
CA VAL A 93 22.47 7.84 4.53
C VAL A 93 21.94 9.08 5.25
N GLU A 94 22.06 9.19 6.59
CA GLU A 94 21.22 10.14 7.33
C GLU A 94 21.70 11.61 7.17
N PRO A 95 22.95 11.99 7.52
CA PRO A 95 23.46 13.33 7.21
C PRO A 95 23.86 13.55 5.74
N GLY A 96 24.17 12.50 4.96
CA GLY A 96 24.59 12.62 3.56
C GLY A 96 23.46 12.66 2.52
N ILE A 97 22.43 11.81 2.64
CA ILE A 97 21.30 11.73 1.70
C ILE A 97 20.01 12.32 2.28
N MET A 98 19.63 11.94 3.50
CA MET A 98 18.32 12.31 4.08
C MET A 98 18.26 13.78 4.53
N ARG A 99 19.39 14.38 4.94
CA ARG A 99 19.45 15.78 5.42
C ARG A 99 19.47 16.85 4.30
N PRO A 100 20.23 16.72 3.19
CA PRO A 100 20.30 17.78 2.17
C PRO A 100 19.22 17.70 1.08
N ASN A 101 18.50 16.58 0.97
CA ASN A 101 17.43 16.38 -0.02
C ASN A 101 16.04 16.44 0.65
N THR A 102 14.96 16.61 -0.13
CA THR A 102 13.61 16.40 0.41
C THR A 102 13.36 14.91 0.65
N ARG A 103 12.53 14.57 1.66
CA ARG A 103 12.24 13.17 2.02
C ARG A 103 11.78 12.32 0.84
N GLU A 104 10.89 12.86 0.00
CA GLU A 104 10.34 12.17 -1.17
C GLU A 104 11.38 11.93 -2.28
N VAL A 105 12.43 12.76 -2.36
CA VAL A 105 13.58 12.51 -3.23
C VAL A 105 14.45 11.44 -2.58
N ALA A 106 14.88 11.65 -1.33
CA ALA A 106 15.76 10.73 -0.61
C ALA A 106 15.22 9.28 -0.55
N VAL A 107 13.93 9.09 -0.24
CA VAL A 107 13.30 7.75 -0.21
C VAL A 107 13.22 7.11 -1.60
N ARG A 108 13.07 7.88 -2.69
CA ARG A 108 13.19 7.35 -4.06
C ARG A 108 14.62 6.95 -4.38
N SER A 109 15.60 7.79 -4.04
CA SER A 109 17.02 7.50 -4.22
C SER A 109 17.45 6.23 -3.49
N LEU A 110 17.08 6.08 -2.21
CA LEU A 110 17.38 4.89 -1.40
C LEU A 110 16.73 3.63 -2.00
N LYS A 111 15.50 3.73 -2.54
CA LYS A 111 14.86 2.62 -3.28
C LYS A 111 15.64 2.25 -4.54
N THR A 112 16.02 3.23 -5.36
CA THR A 112 16.80 2.99 -6.60
C THR A 112 18.18 2.39 -6.29
N LEU A 113 18.88 2.88 -5.27
CA LEU A 113 20.14 2.29 -4.77
C LEU A 113 19.93 0.84 -4.30
N SER A 114 18.89 0.57 -3.51
CA SER A 114 18.57 -0.76 -3.00
C SER A 114 18.26 -1.74 -4.13
N THR A 115 17.48 -1.32 -5.14
CA THR A 115 17.18 -2.15 -6.32
C THR A 115 18.42 -2.46 -7.16
N LEU A 116 19.33 -1.49 -7.36
CA LEU A 116 20.59 -1.75 -8.06
C LEU A 116 21.44 -2.77 -7.30
N ALA A 117 21.63 -2.58 -5.99
CA ALA A 117 22.42 -3.48 -5.15
C ALA A 117 21.80 -4.89 -5.08
N GLN A 118 20.49 -5.02 -4.92
CA GLN A 118 19.79 -6.31 -4.87
C GLN A 118 19.88 -7.08 -6.19
N ASN A 119 19.66 -6.44 -7.34
CA ASN A 119 19.79 -7.09 -8.65
C ASN A 119 21.22 -7.61 -8.89
N LEU A 120 22.23 -6.83 -8.49
CA LEU A 120 23.64 -7.19 -8.61
C LEU A 120 24.08 -8.26 -7.60
N LEU A 121 23.50 -8.30 -6.40
CA LEU A 121 23.74 -9.37 -5.42
C LEU A 121 23.06 -10.69 -5.83
N LYS A 122 21.95 -10.62 -6.56
CA LYS A 122 21.22 -11.78 -7.10
C LYS A 122 21.94 -12.40 -8.30
N ASP A 123 22.24 -11.58 -9.31
CA ASP A 123 22.78 -12.02 -10.60
C ASP A 123 24.15 -11.35 -10.88
N PRO A 124 25.22 -11.64 -10.10
CA PRO A 124 26.47 -10.87 -10.07
C PRO A 124 27.29 -10.92 -11.35
N ASP A 125 27.09 -11.94 -12.18
CA ASP A 125 27.78 -12.09 -13.47
C ASP A 125 27.03 -11.44 -14.65
N ASN A 126 25.84 -10.87 -14.41
CA ASN A 126 25.08 -10.15 -15.43
C ASN A 126 25.59 -8.71 -15.62
N GLU A 127 26.26 -8.45 -16.75
CA GLU A 127 26.85 -7.15 -17.11
C GLU A 127 25.84 -5.98 -17.07
N LYS A 128 24.56 -6.27 -17.33
CA LYS A 128 23.45 -5.31 -17.26
C LYS A 128 23.19 -4.77 -15.84
N TYR A 129 23.55 -5.53 -14.80
CA TYR A 129 23.43 -5.10 -13.40
C TYR A 129 24.77 -4.62 -12.83
N GLN A 130 25.90 -5.06 -13.41
CA GLN A 130 27.22 -4.51 -13.11
C GLN A 130 27.39 -3.06 -13.59
N SER A 131 26.48 -2.49 -14.38
CA SER A 131 26.64 -1.13 -14.94
C SER A 131 25.34 -0.32 -14.98
N PHE A 132 25.45 1.01 -14.85
CA PHE A 132 24.35 1.93 -15.13
C PHE A 132 24.80 3.16 -15.93
N LYS A 133 24.03 3.51 -16.97
CA LYS A 133 24.28 4.69 -17.82
C LYS A 133 23.68 5.95 -17.21
N THR A 134 24.47 7.02 -17.13
CA THR A 134 24.03 8.33 -16.59
C THR A 134 22.94 9.01 -17.42
N THR A 135 22.79 8.60 -18.68
CA THR A 135 21.77 9.07 -19.64
C THR A 135 20.35 8.56 -19.34
N ASN A 136 20.19 7.55 -18.49
CA ASN A 136 18.87 7.06 -18.09
C ASN A 136 18.18 8.08 -17.17
N SER A 137 16.97 8.52 -17.51
CA SER A 137 16.25 9.58 -16.80
C SER A 137 15.89 9.23 -15.35
N VAL A 138 15.67 7.96 -15.02
CA VAL A 138 15.44 7.49 -13.64
C VAL A 138 16.74 7.57 -12.84
N ILE A 139 17.84 7.04 -13.41
CA ILE A 139 19.18 7.09 -12.81
C ILE A 139 19.61 8.53 -12.58
N LYS A 140 19.42 9.42 -13.55
CA LYS A 140 19.75 10.84 -13.38
C LYS A 140 18.96 11.47 -12.23
N ARG A 141 17.63 11.41 -12.30
CA ARG A 141 16.71 12.06 -11.35
C ARG A 141 16.85 11.54 -9.92
N ASP A 142 17.11 10.24 -9.76
CA ASP A 142 17.10 9.58 -8.44
C ASP A 142 18.50 9.30 -7.89
N LEU A 143 19.59 9.35 -8.67
CA LEU A 143 20.97 9.11 -8.20
C LEU A 143 22.00 10.23 -8.47
N LEU A 144 21.88 10.99 -9.56
CA LEU A 144 22.86 12.05 -9.92
C LEU A 144 22.42 13.46 -9.50
N ASP A 145 21.15 13.79 -9.71
CA ASP A 145 20.58 15.09 -9.33
C ASP A 145 20.45 15.27 -7.79
N PRO A 146 20.17 14.22 -6.98
CA PRO A 146 20.20 14.31 -5.52
C PRO A 146 21.61 14.27 -4.94
N LYS A 147 21.81 14.87 -3.76
CA LYS A 147 23.12 14.93 -3.09
C LYS A 147 23.40 13.68 -2.24
N GLY A 148 24.64 13.21 -2.20
CA GLY A 148 25.10 12.08 -1.38
C GLY A 148 24.78 10.70 -1.96
N THR A 149 23.92 10.62 -2.98
CA THR A 149 23.41 9.35 -3.53
C THR A 149 24.36 8.72 -4.53
N LEU A 150 25.09 9.54 -5.28
CA LEU A 150 26.13 9.08 -6.19
C LEU A 150 27.37 8.64 -5.41
N GLU A 151 27.72 9.39 -4.37
CA GLU A 151 28.79 9.10 -3.43
C GLU A 151 28.56 7.77 -2.69
N TYR A 152 27.32 7.48 -2.28
CA TYR A 152 26.94 6.18 -1.71
C TYR A 152 27.14 5.02 -2.71
N ALA A 153 26.76 5.20 -3.98
CA ALA A 153 27.02 4.20 -5.01
C ALA A 153 28.53 4.01 -5.26
N VAL A 154 29.30 5.10 -5.21
CA VAL A 154 30.75 5.06 -5.35
C VAL A 154 31.42 4.32 -4.18
N GLU A 155 30.92 4.46 -2.95
CA GLU A 155 31.42 3.69 -1.80
C GLU A 155 30.99 2.21 -1.84
N MET A 156 29.80 1.89 -2.36
CA MET A 156 29.42 0.51 -2.69
C MET A 156 30.26 -0.14 -3.81
N GLY A 157 31.21 0.59 -4.42
CA GLY A 157 32.16 0.04 -5.39
C GLY A 157 31.84 0.31 -6.86
N PHE A 158 30.85 1.16 -7.19
CA PHE A 158 30.66 1.67 -8.55
C PHE A 158 31.73 2.73 -8.88
N ARG A 159 32.40 2.60 -10.02
CA ARG A 159 33.43 3.54 -10.49
C ARG A 159 33.02 4.15 -11.84
N PRO A 160 33.32 5.44 -12.09
CA PRO A 160 33.00 6.07 -13.37
C PRO A 160 33.92 5.54 -14.48
N GLU A 161 33.32 5.08 -15.57
CA GLU A 161 33.99 4.68 -16.81
C GLU A 161 33.35 5.39 -18.01
N VAL A 162 34.03 5.40 -19.16
CA VAL A 162 33.55 6.01 -20.40
C VAL A 162 33.69 5.00 -21.54
N GLU A 163 32.59 4.74 -22.23
CA GLU A 163 32.47 3.78 -23.33
C GLU A 163 31.60 4.43 -24.40
N ASP A 164 32.01 4.37 -25.68
CA ASP A 164 31.38 5.08 -26.80
C ASP A 164 31.07 6.57 -26.53
N PHE A 165 32.00 7.24 -25.83
CA PHE A 165 31.88 8.63 -25.33
C PHE A 165 30.70 8.88 -24.36
N GLN A 166 30.05 7.84 -23.85
CA GLN A 166 28.99 7.93 -22.83
C GLN A 166 29.57 7.64 -21.44
N PRO A 167 29.42 8.55 -20.45
CA PRO A 167 29.81 8.28 -19.07
C PRO A 167 28.82 7.33 -18.41
N TYR A 168 29.34 6.26 -17.81
CA TYR A 168 28.59 5.25 -17.08
C TYR A 168 29.30 4.90 -15.78
N TYR A 169 28.60 4.20 -14.88
CA TYR A 169 29.18 3.69 -13.64
C TYR A 169 29.20 2.17 -13.69
N LYS A 170 30.35 1.58 -13.38
CA LYS A 170 30.60 0.14 -13.44
C LYS A 170 31.03 -0.38 -12.08
N PHE A 171 30.44 -1.48 -11.66
CA PHE A 171 30.73 -2.11 -10.38
C PHE A 171 32.01 -2.94 -10.44
N ASN A 172 32.89 -2.74 -9.46
CA ASN A 172 34.11 -3.51 -9.32
C ASN A 172 33.91 -4.67 -8.34
N LYS A 173 33.96 -5.92 -8.83
CA LYS A 173 33.72 -7.15 -8.05
C LYS A 173 34.60 -7.31 -6.79
N LYS A 174 35.67 -6.53 -6.62
CA LYS A 174 36.45 -6.46 -5.37
C LYS A 174 35.64 -5.94 -4.16
N TYR A 175 34.63 -5.11 -4.40
CA TYR A 175 33.82 -4.44 -3.37
C TYR A 175 32.54 -5.22 -3.01
N MET A 176 32.49 -6.53 -3.28
CA MET A 176 31.31 -7.36 -2.97
C MET A 176 31.02 -7.49 -1.46
N LYS A 177 31.99 -7.22 -0.57
CA LYS A 177 31.71 -7.11 0.89
C LYS A 177 30.96 -5.81 1.17
N ASP A 178 31.51 -4.68 0.73
CA ASP A 178 30.94 -3.34 0.91
C ASP A 178 29.54 -3.22 0.29
N LEU A 179 29.31 -3.82 -0.89
CA LEU A 179 28.00 -3.89 -1.54
C LEU A 179 26.95 -4.59 -0.66
N ARG A 180 27.31 -5.69 0.03
CA ARG A 180 26.40 -6.41 0.93
C ARG A 180 26.06 -5.58 2.17
N VAL A 181 27.07 -4.94 2.77
CA VAL A 181 26.89 -4.06 3.94
C VAL A 181 26.04 -2.84 3.57
N GLY A 182 26.36 -2.19 2.45
CA GLY A 182 25.61 -1.06 1.90
C GLY A 182 24.16 -1.41 1.56
N ALA A 183 23.91 -2.56 0.92
CA ALA A 183 22.56 -3.03 0.63
C ALA A 183 21.72 -3.27 1.90
N ALA A 184 22.31 -3.85 2.94
CA ALA A 184 21.63 -4.06 4.21
C ALA A 184 21.33 -2.74 4.95
N VAL A 185 22.25 -1.77 4.91
CA VAL A 185 22.01 -0.43 5.49
C VAL A 185 20.93 0.34 4.70
N LEU A 186 20.83 0.16 3.38
CA LEU A 186 19.73 0.72 2.58
C LEU A 186 18.37 0.14 2.97
N LEU A 187 18.28 -1.18 3.20
CA LEU A 187 17.06 -1.83 3.71
C LEU A 187 16.68 -1.32 5.11
N GLU A 188 17.61 -1.34 6.06
CA GLU A 188 17.41 -0.79 7.40
C GLU A 188 16.90 0.65 7.36
N ALA A 189 17.51 1.50 6.51
CA ALA A 189 17.09 2.88 6.34
C ALA A 189 15.67 2.99 5.74
N LEU A 190 15.32 2.16 4.75
CA LEU A 190 13.99 2.18 4.13
C LEU A 190 12.90 1.76 5.11
N ASP A 191 13.11 0.72 5.93
CA ASP A 191 12.17 0.29 6.96
C ASP A 191 11.98 1.36 8.05
N VAL A 192 13.08 1.99 8.48
CA VAL A 192 13.06 3.13 9.40
C VAL A 192 12.31 4.32 8.80
N GLN A 193 12.42 4.59 7.50
CA GLN A 193 11.64 5.67 6.86
C GLN A 193 10.18 5.30 6.65
N MET A 194 9.84 4.06 6.26
CA MET A 194 8.45 3.62 6.07
C MET A 194 7.68 3.61 7.40
N THR A 195 8.24 3.06 8.47
CA THR A 195 7.61 3.11 9.80
C THR A 195 7.47 4.54 10.36
N LYS A 196 8.36 5.47 9.98
CA LYS A 196 8.19 6.91 10.24
C LYS A 196 7.03 7.51 9.42
N GLU A 197 6.81 7.10 8.16
CA GLU A 197 5.69 7.56 7.31
C GLU A 197 4.34 7.08 7.84
N GLU A 198 4.24 5.80 8.19
CA GLU A 198 3.04 5.19 8.79
C GLU A 198 2.61 5.91 10.07
N LYS A 199 3.55 6.17 10.99
CA LYS A 199 3.27 6.90 12.25
C LYS A 199 2.76 8.31 11.98
N ILE A 200 3.33 9.02 11.01
CA ILE A 200 2.88 10.37 10.63
C ILE A 200 1.49 10.31 10.01
N ALA A 201 1.25 9.40 9.05
CA ALA A 201 -0.04 9.22 8.40
C ALA A 201 -1.15 8.82 9.38
N ALA A 202 -0.86 7.91 10.33
CA ALA A 202 -1.76 7.54 11.41
C ALA A 202 -2.09 8.73 12.31
N SER A 203 -1.09 9.52 12.72
CA SER A 203 -1.32 10.71 13.57
C SER A 203 -2.17 11.78 12.86
N LEU A 204 -1.98 11.96 11.55
CA LEU A 204 -2.77 12.89 10.74
C LEU A 204 -4.21 12.39 10.54
N LYS A 205 -4.41 11.08 10.38
CA LYS A 205 -5.73 10.44 10.30
C LYS A 205 -6.48 10.54 11.62
N SER A 206 -5.81 10.35 12.75
CA SER A 206 -6.38 10.50 14.10
C SER A 206 -6.90 11.92 14.31
N LYS A 207 -6.05 12.94 14.12
CA LYS A 207 -6.43 14.36 14.26
C LYS A 207 -7.63 14.76 13.41
N LYS A 208 -7.71 14.28 12.16
CA LYS A 208 -8.86 14.51 11.27
C LYS A 208 -10.13 13.80 11.76
N GLY A 209 -10.00 12.60 12.33
CA GLY A 209 -11.10 11.87 12.95
C GLY A 209 -11.62 12.53 14.24
N GLU A 210 -10.71 12.98 15.11
CA GLU A 210 -11.00 13.73 16.33
C GLU A 210 -11.73 15.05 16.03
N GLU A 211 -11.28 15.79 15.02
CA GLU A 211 -11.94 17.03 14.58
C GLU A 211 -13.34 16.75 14.00
N ALA A 212 -13.48 15.72 13.15
CA ALA A 212 -14.79 15.32 12.61
C ALA A 212 -15.75 14.87 13.71
N ALA A 213 -15.27 14.11 14.70
CA ALA A 213 -16.05 13.66 15.86
C ALA A 213 -16.50 14.86 16.72
N ARG A 214 -15.60 15.82 16.99
CA ARG A 214 -15.92 17.08 17.71
C ARG A 214 -17.01 17.88 16.99
N VAL A 215 -16.93 18.01 15.66
CA VAL A 215 -17.95 18.72 14.86
C VAL A 215 -19.28 17.97 14.87
N ALA A 216 -19.27 16.64 14.77
CA ALA A 216 -20.48 15.81 14.87
C ALA A 216 -21.13 15.91 16.26
N GLN A 217 -20.34 15.90 17.33
CA GLN A 217 -20.81 16.04 18.71
C GLN A 217 -21.43 17.41 18.96
N ALA A 218 -20.78 18.49 18.51
CA ALA A 218 -21.33 19.85 18.61
C ALA A 218 -22.66 20.00 17.84
N LYS A 219 -22.75 19.39 16.64
CA LYS A 219 -23.99 19.36 15.85
C LYS A 219 -25.11 18.59 16.58
N LEU A 220 -24.80 17.46 17.21
CA LEU A 220 -25.76 16.68 17.99
C LEU A 220 -26.26 17.48 19.21
N GLN A 221 -25.35 18.08 19.99
CA GLN A 221 -25.68 18.94 21.13
C GLN A 221 -26.60 20.11 20.73
N PHE A 222 -26.34 20.77 19.60
CA PHE A 222 -27.21 21.83 19.08
C PHE A 222 -28.61 21.32 18.69
N MET A 223 -28.71 20.11 18.11
CA MET A 223 -30.01 19.50 17.80
C MET A 223 -30.78 19.12 19.08
N ASP A 224 -30.10 18.65 20.12
CA ASP A 224 -30.72 18.22 21.37
C ASP A 224 -31.08 19.39 22.31
N ASP A 225 -30.31 20.48 22.31
CA ASP A 225 -30.73 21.74 22.95
C ASP A 225 -31.98 22.30 22.26
N ARG A 226 -32.01 22.34 20.92
CA ARG A 226 -33.19 22.79 20.17
C ARG A 226 -34.45 21.97 20.47
N LYS A 227 -34.32 20.65 20.64
CA LYS A 227 -35.42 19.78 21.11
C LYS A 227 -35.81 20.10 22.55
N THR A 228 -34.82 20.20 23.45
CA THR A 228 -35.03 20.49 24.89
C THR A 228 -35.74 21.83 25.09
N LYS A 229 -35.37 22.86 24.32
CA LYS A 229 -36.05 24.15 24.29
C LYS A 229 -37.48 23.99 23.79
N ALA A 230 -37.72 23.40 22.62
CA ALA A 230 -39.08 23.20 22.11
C ALA A 230 -39.99 22.45 23.10
N LEU A 231 -39.47 21.44 23.80
CA LEU A 231 -40.18 20.72 24.86
C LEU A 231 -40.38 21.55 26.14
N ARG A 232 -39.51 22.51 26.46
CA ARG A 232 -39.73 23.48 27.54
C ARG A 232 -40.83 24.47 27.14
N ASP A 233 -40.70 25.11 25.98
CA ASP A 233 -41.63 26.09 25.44
C ASP A 233 -43.07 25.50 25.33
N GLN A 234 -43.21 24.24 24.91
CA GLN A 234 -44.49 23.51 24.88
C GLN A 234 -45.09 23.32 26.28
N ARG A 235 -44.29 22.89 27.27
CA ARG A 235 -44.75 22.71 28.67
C ARG A 235 -45.11 24.03 29.34
N GLU A 236 -44.39 25.10 29.01
CA GLU A 236 -44.70 26.45 29.50
C GLU A 236 -46.01 26.97 28.90
N LYS A 237 -46.21 26.82 27.58
CA LYS A 237 -47.49 27.15 26.91
C LYS A 237 -48.67 26.37 27.50
N GLN A 238 -48.50 25.08 27.79
CA GLN A 238 -49.53 24.26 28.46
C GLN A 238 -49.85 24.76 29.87
N ARG A 239 -48.83 25.12 30.66
CA ARG A 239 -49.02 25.70 32.00
C ARG A 239 -49.72 27.06 31.96
N ALA A 240 -49.33 27.92 31.02
CA ALA A 240 -49.95 29.24 30.84
C ALA A 240 -51.44 29.12 30.44
N ALA A 241 -51.77 28.20 29.52
CA ALA A 241 -53.15 27.91 29.14
C ALA A 241 -53.98 27.42 30.35
N ALA A 242 -53.50 26.40 31.07
CA ALA A 242 -54.18 25.88 32.26
C ALA A 242 -54.36 26.94 33.37
N GLN A 243 -53.41 27.86 33.54
CA GLN A 243 -53.55 28.99 34.47
C GLN A 243 -54.58 30.03 33.99
N ALA A 244 -54.66 30.31 32.68
CA ALA A 244 -55.67 31.19 32.12
C ALA A 244 -57.09 30.60 32.25
N GLU A 245 -57.25 29.32 31.94
CA GLU A 245 -58.49 28.55 32.13
C GLU A 245 -58.91 28.53 33.61
N ALA A 246 -57.98 28.30 34.54
CA ALA A 246 -58.25 28.33 35.97
C ALA A 246 -58.70 29.72 36.47
N ARG A 247 -58.08 30.80 35.97
CA ARG A 247 -58.48 32.19 36.28
C ARG A 247 -59.88 32.49 35.74
N HIS A 248 -60.14 32.21 34.47
CA HIS A 248 -61.45 32.41 33.85
C HIS A 248 -62.55 31.59 34.54
N ARG A 249 -62.27 30.35 34.95
CA ARG A 249 -63.20 29.52 35.73
C ARG A 249 -63.48 30.09 37.12
N ALA A 250 -62.47 30.66 37.79
CA ALA A 250 -62.65 31.33 39.08
C ALA A 250 -63.46 32.63 38.95
N GLU A 251 -63.23 33.42 37.90
CA GLU A 251 -63.99 34.64 37.58
C GLU A 251 -65.47 34.33 37.30
N LEU A 252 -65.75 33.31 36.46
CA LEU A 252 -67.12 32.83 36.23
C LEU A 252 -67.81 32.37 37.52
N ALA A 253 -67.09 31.65 38.40
CA ALA A 253 -67.62 31.22 39.69
C ALA A 253 -67.91 32.41 40.64
N GLN A 254 -67.05 33.43 40.65
CA GLN A 254 -67.30 34.67 41.39
C GLN A 254 -68.53 35.42 40.86
N LEU A 255 -68.69 35.52 39.53
CA LEU A 255 -69.86 36.13 38.90
C LEU A 255 -71.16 35.37 39.19
N GLN A 256 -71.12 34.03 39.28
CA GLN A 256 -72.25 33.21 39.68
C GLN A 256 -72.62 33.42 41.16
N ALA A 257 -71.64 33.38 42.07
CA ALA A 257 -71.86 33.63 43.49
C ALA A 257 -72.36 35.08 43.77
N ALA A 258 -71.88 36.06 43.01
CA ALA A 258 -72.32 37.44 43.09
C ALA A 258 -73.76 37.66 42.60
N ARG A 259 -74.26 36.82 41.67
CA ARG A 259 -75.68 36.80 41.29
C ARG A 259 -76.52 36.17 42.39
N GLN A 260 -76.14 35.00 42.90
CA GLN A 260 -76.86 34.30 43.96
C GLN A 260 -77.07 35.17 45.21
N ARG A 261 -76.03 35.90 45.66
CA ARG A 261 -76.11 36.87 46.76
C ARG A 261 -76.98 38.12 46.50
N ARG A 262 -77.47 38.32 45.27
CA ARG A 262 -78.37 39.41 44.91
C ARG A 262 -79.84 38.96 44.86
N ASP A 263 -80.07 37.66 44.80
CA ASP A 263 -81.39 37.03 44.71
C ASP A 263 -81.84 36.41 46.06
N GLU A 264 -81.04 36.58 47.13
CA GLU A 264 -81.44 36.35 48.53
C GLU A 264 -82.08 37.63 49.11
N PRO A 265 -83.34 37.58 49.61
CA PRO A 265 -84.13 38.76 50.02
C PRO A 265 -83.94 39.22 51.47
#